data_AF-A0A1Z5ILP6-F1
#
_entry.id   AF-A0A1Z5ILP6-F1
#
_cell.length_a   1.000
_cell.length_b   1.000
_cell.length_c   1.000
_cell.angle_alpha   90.00
_cell.angle_beta   90.00
_cell.angle_gamma   90.00
#
_symmetry.space_group_name_H-M   'P 1'
#
loop_
_entity.id
_entity.type
_entity.pdbx_description
1 polymer ?
#
loop_
_entity_poly.entity_id
_entity_poly.type
_entity_poly.pdbx_seq_one_letter_code
_entity_poly.pdbx_strand_id
1 'polypeptide(L)'
;MPELPEVETVRRGLTRLVGHAQITSVDVYYEKMVSPEANQFKKMLAGKTIERIDRRGKYLLFRFNDDLTMVSHLRMEGKYDVQPAGNPITKHTHVVFHLADDRDLRYTDTRKFGRMHLLKTGEEAELVAGLKKMGPEPTAETLSVAYMKTIFGKSKKAIKPFLLDQSNIAGLGNIYVDETLWLSRIHPEQPANTIPEFQIRQLRANIIAEIKRAIDGHGTTVHSFSTAYGEAGEFQNHLMVYGRKGEPCFRCGTPIEKTKVAQRGTHFCPDCQALRKNPGETMVLGLTGGIATGKSAVSDLFKAYQIPVIDADKIARKVVAPGTTGLKQIQSTFGWQMIQPDGSLDRHALGTLVFSQPEALAQLNGITGPLIKKAVKRQLQGYRRRKVPLVIYDAPTLFEAHQAAVVNEIMVVTVPEQVQLERLMARDQLPKKEALDRISAQLSLAEKVKRADVVIDNRHSVDKTKAQVVRWLNEAGFGSLMTDKAK
;
A
#
# COMPACT_ATOMS: atom_id res chain seq x y z
N MET A 1 -13.52 1.36 -20.84
CA MET A 1 -12.61 2.40 -21.36
C MET A 1 -11.21 1.88 -21.19
N PRO A 2 -10.43 1.74 -22.28
CA PRO A 2 -9.01 1.49 -22.22
C PRO A 2 -8.32 2.44 -21.23
N GLU A 3 -7.51 1.90 -20.35
CA GLU A 3 -6.67 2.66 -19.44
C GLU A 3 -5.27 2.77 -20.05
N LEU A 4 -4.29 3.26 -19.29
CA LEU A 4 -2.95 3.49 -19.84
C LEU A 4 -2.32 2.22 -20.46
N PRO A 5 -2.34 1.03 -19.83
CA PRO A 5 -1.73 -0.17 -20.39
C PRO A 5 -2.33 -0.59 -21.74
N GLU A 6 -3.65 -0.51 -21.88
CA GLU A 6 -4.33 -0.83 -23.13
C GLU A 6 -3.98 0.18 -24.24
N VAL A 7 -3.94 1.47 -23.91
CA VAL A 7 -3.56 2.52 -24.89
C VAL A 7 -2.10 2.38 -25.31
N GLU A 8 -1.19 2.03 -24.39
CA GLU A 8 0.21 1.75 -24.72
C GLU A 8 0.35 0.52 -25.61
N THR A 9 -0.44 -0.52 -25.37
CA THR A 9 -0.47 -1.72 -26.21
C THR A 9 -0.93 -1.39 -27.64
N VAL A 10 -1.99 -0.59 -27.77
CA VAL A 10 -2.46 -0.09 -29.08
C VAL A 10 -1.39 0.78 -29.74
N ARG A 11 -0.73 1.69 -29.00
CA ARG A 11 0.36 2.53 -29.51
C ARG A 11 1.50 1.70 -30.11
N ARG A 12 1.96 0.67 -29.39
CA ARG A 12 3.02 -0.25 -29.83
C ARG A 12 2.62 -1.01 -31.10
N GLY A 13 1.40 -1.55 -31.12
CA GLY A 13 0.88 -2.27 -32.29
C GLY A 13 0.75 -1.37 -33.51
N LEU A 14 0.15 -0.19 -33.37
CA LEU A 14 0.04 0.77 -34.46
C LEU A 14 1.39 1.26 -34.97
N THR A 15 2.36 1.52 -34.08
CA THR A 15 3.71 1.93 -34.50
C THR A 15 4.34 0.88 -35.43
N ARG A 16 4.13 -0.41 -35.16
CA ARG A 16 4.62 -1.50 -36.03
C ARG A 16 3.83 -1.64 -37.32
N LEU A 17 2.51 -1.45 -37.26
CA LEU A 17 1.62 -1.69 -38.40
C LEU A 17 1.65 -0.54 -39.42
N VAL A 18 1.63 0.71 -38.96
CA VAL A 18 1.43 1.90 -39.81
C VAL A 18 2.50 2.98 -39.62
N GLY A 19 3.55 2.70 -38.82
CA GLY A 19 4.70 3.57 -38.72
C GLY A 19 5.33 3.79 -40.10
N HIS A 20 5.64 5.04 -40.41
CA HIS A 20 6.18 5.52 -41.69
C HIS A 20 5.26 5.34 -42.90
N ALA A 21 4.00 4.93 -42.71
CA ALA A 21 3.04 4.85 -43.81
C ALA A 21 2.60 6.27 -44.23
N GLN A 22 2.46 6.47 -45.54
CA GLN A 22 1.89 7.69 -46.12
C GLN A 22 0.37 7.54 -46.28
N ILE A 23 -0.37 8.56 -45.87
CA ILE A 23 -1.82 8.67 -46.06
C ILE A 23 -2.07 9.30 -47.43
N THR A 24 -2.82 8.62 -48.29
CA THR A 24 -3.23 9.13 -49.60
C THR A 24 -4.49 9.98 -49.48
N SER A 25 -5.48 9.50 -48.73
CA SER A 25 -6.74 10.19 -48.46
C SER A 25 -7.36 9.73 -47.14
N VAL A 26 -8.37 10.47 -46.67
CA VAL A 26 -9.09 10.16 -45.43
C VAL A 26 -10.58 10.27 -45.67
N ASP A 27 -11.32 9.27 -45.23
CA ASP A 27 -12.78 9.26 -45.19
C ASP A 27 -13.27 9.48 -43.76
N VAL A 28 -14.30 10.32 -43.60
CA VAL A 28 -14.93 10.64 -42.31
C VAL A 28 -16.43 10.45 -42.44
N TYR A 29 -16.97 9.40 -41.81
CA TYR A 29 -18.39 9.06 -41.81
C TYR A 29 -19.15 9.62 -40.60
N TYR A 30 -18.42 10.12 -39.59
CA TYR A 30 -19.02 10.80 -38.43
C TYR A 30 -18.24 12.06 -38.06
N GLU A 31 -18.63 13.19 -38.65
CA GLU A 31 -17.90 14.46 -38.60
C GLU A 31 -17.66 14.98 -37.17
N LYS A 32 -18.59 14.75 -36.24
CA LYS A 32 -18.45 15.17 -34.82
C LYS A 32 -17.30 14.48 -34.08
N MET A 33 -16.66 13.49 -34.69
CA MET A 33 -15.50 12.79 -34.14
C MET A 33 -14.19 13.57 -34.34
N VAL A 34 -14.11 14.37 -35.39
CA VAL A 34 -12.87 15.05 -35.81
C VAL A 34 -12.94 16.55 -35.54
N SER A 35 -11.77 17.13 -35.29
CA SER A 35 -11.55 18.57 -35.15
C SER A 35 -10.18 18.85 -35.80
N PRO A 36 -10.04 19.83 -36.71
CA PRO A 36 -11.04 20.81 -37.17
C PRO A 36 -12.15 20.14 -38.02
N GLU A 37 -12.99 20.94 -38.68
CA GLU A 37 -14.08 20.45 -39.53
C GLU A 37 -13.60 19.35 -40.50
N ALA A 38 -14.44 18.35 -40.76
CA ALA A 38 -14.05 17.13 -41.47
C ALA A 38 -13.37 17.39 -42.82
N ASN A 39 -13.82 18.37 -43.60
CA ASN A 39 -13.20 18.71 -44.88
C ASN A 39 -11.78 19.27 -44.72
N GLN A 40 -11.55 20.11 -43.71
CA GLN A 40 -10.23 20.63 -43.39
C GLN A 40 -9.32 19.52 -42.86
N PHE A 41 -9.84 18.69 -41.95
CA PHE A 41 -9.13 17.52 -41.41
C PHE A 41 -8.63 16.59 -42.51
N LYS A 42 -9.51 16.24 -43.47
CA LYS A 42 -9.18 15.40 -44.64
C LYS A 42 -8.08 16.02 -45.49
N LYS A 43 -8.21 17.31 -45.86
CA LYS A 43 -7.23 18.02 -46.68
C LYS A 43 -5.86 18.12 -46.00
N MET A 44 -5.83 18.35 -44.70
CA MET A 44 -4.58 18.51 -43.95
C MET A 44 -3.80 17.19 -43.80
N LEU A 45 -4.48 16.05 -43.82
CA LEU A 45 -3.86 14.73 -43.68
C LEU A 45 -3.51 14.05 -45.01
N ALA A 46 -4.12 14.46 -46.13
CA ALA A 46 -3.78 13.92 -47.44
C ALA A 46 -2.29 14.19 -47.76
N GLY A 47 -1.57 13.13 -48.16
CA GLY A 47 -0.14 13.15 -48.46
C GLY A 47 0.78 13.08 -47.23
N LYS A 48 0.24 13.11 -46.00
CA LYS A 48 1.06 13.10 -44.77
C LYS A 48 1.57 11.70 -44.44
N THR A 49 2.77 11.65 -43.86
CA THR A 49 3.40 10.41 -43.41
C THR A 49 3.31 10.31 -41.90
N ILE A 50 2.92 9.15 -41.37
CA ILE A 50 2.91 8.87 -39.92
C ILE A 50 4.36 8.63 -39.47
N GLU A 51 5.04 9.62 -38.92
CA GLU A 51 6.44 9.48 -38.49
C GLU A 51 6.58 8.57 -37.26
N ARG A 52 5.71 8.76 -36.26
CA ARG A 52 5.67 7.95 -35.04
C ARG A 52 4.34 8.10 -34.34
N ILE A 53 4.08 7.21 -33.38
CA ILE A 53 2.89 7.28 -32.52
C ILE A 53 3.33 7.29 -31.06
N ASP A 54 3.09 8.43 -30.41
CA ASP A 54 3.35 8.66 -29.00
C ASP A 54 2.07 8.41 -28.16
N ARG A 55 2.21 8.44 -26.83
CA ARG A 55 1.07 8.38 -25.90
C ARG A 55 1.25 9.39 -24.79
N ARG A 56 0.14 10.01 -24.37
CA ARG A 56 0.06 10.81 -23.15
C ARG A 56 -1.19 10.44 -22.35
N GLY A 57 -1.03 9.90 -21.15
CA GLY A 57 -2.12 9.32 -20.38
C GLY A 57 -2.87 8.26 -21.18
N LYS A 58 -4.12 8.55 -21.53
CA LYS A 58 -5.00 7.67 -22.32
C LYS A 58 -5.24 8.17 -23.76
N TYR A 59 -4.38 9.09 -24.23
CA TYR A 59 -4.41 9.64 -25.58
C TYR A 59 -3.29 9.02 -26.42
N LEU A 60 -3.61 8.71 -27.68
CA LEU A 60 -2.63 8.43 -28.74
C LEU A 60 -2.30 9.72 -29.47
N LEU A 61 -1.04 9.93 -29.80
CA LEU A 61 -0.56 11.11 -30.53
C LEU A 61 0.13 10.62 -31.79
N PHE A 62 -0.59 10.66 -32.92
CA PHE A 62 0.00 10.36 -34.23
C PHE A 62 0.77 11.59 -34.68
N ARG A 63 2.09 11.44 -34.81
CA ARG A 63 3.00 12.48 -35.28
C ARG A 63 3.15 12.33 -36.78
N PHE A 64 2.89 13.40 -37.51
CA PHE A 64 3.06 13.46 -38.95
C PHE A 64 4.18 14.43 -39.31
N ASN A 65 4.68 14.30 -40.54
CA ASN A 65 5.53 15.31 -41.13
C ASN A 65 4.80 16.67 -41.23
N ASP A 66 5.57 17.74 -41.45
CA ASP A 66 5.11 19.13 -41.49
C ASP A 66 4.48 19.61 -40.16
N ASP A 67 5.08 19.20 -39.04
CA ASP A 67 4.74 19.63 -37.69
C ASP A 67 3.25 19.49 -37.34
N LEU A 68 2.66 18.35 -37.71
CA LEU A 68 1.25 18.07 -37.47
C LEU A 68 1.08 16.88 -36.53
N THR A 69 0.14 16.99 -35.60
CA THR A 69 -0.20 15.92 -34.66
C THR A 69 -1.70 15.69 -34.59
N MET A 70 -2.12 14.43 -34.69
CA MET A 70 -3.49 14.02 -34.37
C MET A 70 -3.52 13.40 -32.97
N VAL A 71 -4.22 14.07 -32.06
CA VAL A 71 -4.52 13.59 -30.71
C VAL A 71 -5.81 12.78 -30.74
N SER A 72 -5.72 11.47 -30.55
CA SER A 72 -6.85 10.55 -30.56
C SER A 72 -7.12 9.98 -29.16
N HIS A 73 -8.40 9.92 -28.76
CA HIS A 73 -8.81 9.29 -27.50
C HIS A 73 -9.88 8.21 -27.76
N LEU A 74 -9.55 6.95 -27.44
CA LEU A 74 -10.40 5.78 -27.68
C LEU A 74 -11.72 5.78 -26.86
N ARG A 75 -11.73 6.46 -25.72
CA ARG A 75 -12.87 6.54 -24.78
C ARG A 75 -13.32 5.15 -24.35
N MET A 76 -14.58 4.76 -24.57
CA MET A 76 -15.11 3.53 -23.97
C MET A 76 -14.80 2.29 -24.81
N GLU A 77 -15.05 2.37 -26.12
CA GLU A 77 -15.09 1.24 -27.05
C GLU A 77 -14.43 1.56 -28.40
N GLY A 78 -13.70 2.69 -28.50
CA GLY A 78 -12.93 3.03 -29.67
C GLY A 78 -11.78 2.07 -29.92
N LYS A 79 -11.58 1.70 -31.18
CA LYS A 79 -10.53 0.76 -31.61
C LYS A 79 -9.91 1.22 -32.92
N TYR A 80 -8.66 0.80 -33.11
CA TYR A 80 -8.01 0.84 -34.41
C TYR A 80 -7.76 -0.57 -34.91
N ASP A 81 -7.88 -0.75 -36.21
CA ASP A 81 -7.48 -1.94 -36.93
C ASP A 81 -6.90 -1.55 -38.29
N VAL A 82 -6.12 -2.46 -38.88
CA VAL A 82 -5.50 -2.28 -40.20
C VAL A 82 -5.99 -3.40 -41.10
N GLN A 83 -6.56 -3.04 -42.25
CA GLN A 83 -7.16 -3.98 -43.20
C GLN A 83 -6.62 -3.71 -44.62
N PRO A 84 -6.61 -4.70 -45.52
CA PRO A 84 -6.46 -4.43 -46.95
C PRO A 84 -7.49 -3.42 -47.46
N ALA A 85 -7.08 -2.55 -48.37
CA ALA A 85 -7.95 -1.60 -49.04
C ALA A 85 -9.08 -2.33 -49.79
N GLY A 86 -10.27 -1.72 -49.83
CA GLY A 86 -11.45 -2.29 -50.48
C GLY A 86 -12.23 -3.31 -49.63
N ASN A 87 -11.69 -3.79 -48.51
CA ASN A 87 -12.45 -4.61 -47.57
C ASN A 87 -13.69 -3.83 -47.06
N PRO A 88 -14.88 -4.45 -46.96
CA PRO A 88 -16.08 -3.76 -46.48
C PRO A 88 -15.88 -3.09 -45.12
N ILE A 89 -16.41 -1.88 -44.97
CA ILE A 89 -16.47 -1.19 -43.67
C ILE A 89 -17.74 -1.60 -42.91
N THR A 90 -17.72 -1.45 -41.60
CA THR A 90 -18.90 -1.72 -40.76
C THR A 90 -19.64 -0.42 -40.46
N LYS A 91 -20.91 -0.51 -40.02
CA LYS A 91 -21.68 0.66 -39.54
C LYS A 91 -21.04 1.42 -38.35
N HIS A 92 -20.02 0.83 -37.74
CA HIS A 92 -19.28 1.39 -36.61
C HIS A 92 -17.90 1.92 -37.00
N THR A 93 -17.50 1.81 -38.27
CA THR A 93 -16.31 2.44 -38.83
C THR A 93 -16.63 3.90 -39.14
N HIS A 94 -15.91 4.82 -38.49
CA HIS A 94 -16.24 6.26 -38.58
C HIS A 94 -15.16 7.10 -39.24
N VAL A 95 -13.91 6.64 -39.23
CA VAL A 95 -12.79 7.29 -39.91
C VAL A 95 -11.94 6.20 -40.56
N VAL A 96 -11.54 6.41 -41.82
CA VAL A 96 -10.65 5.53 -42.56
C VAL A 96 -9.52 6.37 -43.13
N PHE A 97 -8.28 5.99 -42.83
CA PHE A 97 -7.08 6.58 -43.43
C PHE A 97 -6.57 5.59 -44.47
N HIS A 98 -6.67 5.97 -45.75
CA HIS A 98 -6.16 5.18 -46.86
C HIS A 98 -4.66 5.37 -46.95
N LEU A 99 -3.91 4.28 -46.91
CA LEU A 99 -2.45 4.28 -46.95
C LEU A 99 -1.97 4.02 -48.38
N ALA A 100 -0.77 4.50 -48.70
CA ALA A 100 -0.17 4.38 -50.04
C ALA A 100 0.21 2.95 -50.43
N ASP A 101 0.14 1.99 -49.50
CA ASP A 101 0.52 0.59 -49.67
C ASP A 101 -0.70 -0.36 -49.67
N ASP A 102 -1.83 0.09 -50.20
CA ASP A 102 -3.08 -0.67 -50.35
C ASP A 102 -3.66 -1.21 -49.03
N ARG A 103 -3.41 -0.49 -47.94
CA ARG A 103 -3.99 -0.77 -46.62
C ARG A 103 -4.81 0.41 -46.11
N ASP A 104 -5.80 0.10 -45.28
CA ASP A 104 -6.63 1.07 -44.58
C ASP A 104 -6.34 0.98 -43.07
N LEU A 105 -5.99 2.11 -42.45
CA LEU A 105 -6.09 2.26 -41.00
C LEU A 105 -7.50 2.72 -40.66
N ARG A 106 -8.23 1.95 -39.87
CA ARG A 106 -9.65 2.19 -39.58
C ARG A 106 -9.84 2.52 -38.11
N TYR A 107 -10.70 3.49 -37.83
CA TYR A 107 -11.18 3.76 -36.48
C TYR A 107 -12.65 3.35 -36.34
N THR A 108 -12.90 2.43 -35.41
CA THR A 108 -14.24 1.93 -35.10
C THR A 108 -14.66 2.33 -33.70
N ASP A 109 -15.92 2.73 -33.52
CA ASP A 109 -16.48 3.07 -32.21
C ASP A 109 -18.00 2.90 -32.21
N THR A 110 -18.49 1.87 -31.54
CA THR A 110 -19.92 1.56 -31.37
C THR A 110 -20.70 2.69 -30.69
N ARG A 111 -20.04 3.48 -29.83
CA ARG A 111 -20.66 4.53 -29.00
C ARG A 111 -20.41 5.95 -29.50
N LYS A 112 -19.56 6.13 -30.52
CA LYS A 112 -19.23 7.43 -31.12
C LYS A 112 -18.70 8.46 -30.10
N PHE A 113 -18.00 7.99 -29.08
CA PHE A 113 -17.45 8.85 -28.02
C PHE A 113 -16.02 9.30 -28.31
N GLY A 114 -15.29 8.53 -29.11
CA GLY A 114 -13.97 8.85 -29.58
C GLY A 114 -13.86 10.24 -30.16
N ARG A 115 -12.70 10.86 -30.00
CA ARG A 115 -12.40 12.18 -30.56
C ARG A 115 -10.99 12.18 -31.13
N MET A 116 -10.81 12.92 -32.23
CA MET A 116 -9.55 13.15 -32.91
C MET A 116 -9.38 14.66 -33.10
N HIS A 117 -8.29 15.22 -32.56
CA HIS A 117 -7.94 16.62 -32.73
C HIS A 117 -6.64 16.71 -33.53
N LEU A 118 -6.71 17.27 -34.73
CA LEU A 118 -5.56 17.55 -35.58
C LEU A 118 -5.13 19.00 -35.37
N LEU A 119 -3.88 19.18 -34.98
CA LEU A 119 -3.33 20.49 -34.60
C LEU A 119 -1.81 20.49 -34.82
N LYS A 120 -1.16 21.64 -34.68
CA LYS A 120 0.30 21.73 -34.83
C LYS A 120 1.02 21.04 -33.68
N THR A 121 2.09 20.32 -34.00
CA THR A 121 2.94 19.67 -33.01
C THR A 121 3.44 20.68 -31.98
N GLY A 122 3.25 20.38 -30.70
CA GLY A 122 3.60 21.25 -29.57
C GLY A 122 2.43 22.04 -28.98
N GLU A 123 1.31 22.20 -29.70
CA GLU A 123 0.12 22.91 -29.20
C GLU A 123 -0.87 21.97 -28.45
N GLU A 124 -0.56 20.68 -28.30
CA GLU A 124 -1.51 19.66 -27.79
C GLU A 124 -1.96 19.96 -26.36
N ALA A 125 -1.01 20.38 -25.52
CA ALA A 125 -1.26 20.71 -24.13
C ALA A 125 -2.10 21.98 -23.97
N GLU A 126 -2.12 22.87 -24.97
CA GLU A 126 -2.90 24.11 -24.88
C GLU A 126 -4.32 23.92 -25.42
N LEU A 127 -4.43 23.23 -26.56
CA LEU A 127 -5.65 23.13 -27.34
C LEU A 127 -6.52 21.92 -26.96
N VAL A 128 -5.93 20.85 -26.42
CA VAL A 128 -6.69 19.68 -25.96
C VAL A 128 -6.92 19.78 -24.45
N ALA A 129 -8.14 20.16 -24.06
CA ALA A 129 -8.50 20.43 -22.66
C ALA A 129 -8.12 19.30 -21.68
N GLY A 130 -8.18 18.04 -22.12
CA GLY A 130 -7.78 16.89 -21.31
C GLY A 130 -6.27 16.74 -21.11
N LEU A 131 -5.44 17.18 -22.06
CA LEU A 131 -3.98 17.18 -21.95
C LEU A 131 -3.48 18.38 -21.12
N LYS A 132 -4.14 19.55 -21.24
CA LYS A 132 -3.77 20.79 -20.53
C LYS A 132 -3.60 20.64 -19.03
N LYS A 133 -4.50 19.89 -18.39
CA LYS A 133 -4.53 19.73 -16.94
C LYS A 133 -3.92 18.41 -16.48
N MET A 134 -3.29 17.65 -17.36
CA MET A 134 -2.92 16.26 -17.09
C MET A 134 -1.77 16.15 -16.08
N GLY A 135 -1.96 15.32 -15.05
CA GLY A 135 -0.93 15.00 -14.06
C GLY A 135 0.22 14.18 -14.66
N PRO A 136 1.31 13.94 -13.91
CA PRO A 136 2.47 13.20 -14.41
C PRO A 136 2.13 11.78 -14.89
N GLU A 137 2.93 11.24 -15.80
CA GLU A 137 2.91 9.81 -16.10
C GLU A 137 3.29 8.99 -14.85
N PRO A 138 2.76 7.77 -14.68
CA PRO A 138 3.08 6.92 -13.54
C PRO A 138 4.41 6.18 -13.70
N THR A 139 5.53 6.90 -13.88
CA THR A 139 6.89 6.35 -13.91
C THR A 139 7.70 6.77 -12.69
N ALA A 140 8.87 6.15 -12.48
CA ALA A 140 9.72 6.48 -11.34
C ALA A 140 10.24 7.92 -11.40
N GLU A 141 10.52 8.41 -12.60
CA GLU A 141 11.10 9.72 -12.90
C GLU A 141 10.06 10.84 -12.74
N THR A 142 8.84 10.64 -13.25
CA THR A 142 7.82 11.70 -13.32
C THR A 142 6.90 11.75 -12.09
N LEU A 143 6.60 10.61 -11.47
CA LEU A 143 5.71 10.54 -10.31
C LEU A 143 6.52 10.51 -9.02
N SER A 144 7.01 11.65 -8.53
CA SER A 144 7.84 11.67 -7.30
C SER A 144 7.01 11.53 -6.01
N VAL A 145 7.63 11.02 -4.93
CA VAL A 145 7.00 10.96 -3.60
C VAL A 145 6.67 12.36 -3.08
N ALA A 146 7.55 13.34 -3.32
CA ALA A 146 7.35 14.74 -2.92
C ALA A 146 6.12 15.35 -3.62
N TYR A 147 5.95 15.08 -4.91
CA TYR A 147 4.75 15.47 -5.67
C TYR A 147 3.50 14.85 -5.07
N MET A 148 3.47 13.52 -4.89
CA MET A 148 2.31 12.82 -4.34
C MET A 148 1.92 13.31 -2.94
N LYS A 149 2.90 13.53 -2.05
CA LYS A 149 2.65 14.13 -0.72
C LYS A 149 1.94 15.47 -0.82
N THR A 150 2.39 16.32 -1.75
CA THR A 150 1.85 17.66 -1.95
C THR A 150 0.39 17.61 -2.44
N ILE A 151 0.10 16.81 -3.46
CA ILE A 151 -1.26 16.73 -4.04
C ILE A 151 -2.24 15.99 -3.12
N PHE A 152 -1.81 14.94 -2.42
CA PHE A 152 -2.66 14.22 -1.46
C PHE A 152 -3.04 15.12 -0.29
N GLY A 153 -2.08 15.86 0.29
CA GLY A 153 -2.31 16.75 1.43
C GLY A 153 -3.35 17.86 1.17
N LYS A 154 -3.59 18.21 -0.10
CA LYS A 154 -4.57 19.24 -0.51
C LYS A 154 -5.99 18.71 -0.68
N SER A 155 -6.22 17.39 -0.67
CA SER A 155 -7.51 16.80 -1.03
C SER A 155 -8.15 16.02 0.12
N LYS A 156 -9.35 16.43 0.52
CA LYS A 156 -10.21 15.68 1.46
C LYS A 156 -11.08 14.61 0.78
N LYS A 157 -11.01 14.50 -0.56
CA LYS A 157 -11.78 13.50 -1.31
C LYS A 157 -11.29 12.10 -0.96
N ALA A 158 -12.17 11.11 -1.06
CA ALA A 158 -11.80 9.69 -1.04
C ALA A 158 -10.67 9.42 -2.06
N ILE A 159 -9.75 8.52 -1.70
CA ILE A 159 -8.54 8.26 -2.48
C ILE A 159 -8.85 7.68 -3.87
N LYS A 160 -9.85 6.82 -4.00
CA LYS A 160 -10.23 6.26 -5.31
C LYS A 160 -10.63 7.33 -6.33
N PRO A 161 -11.65 8.19 -6.08
CA PRO A 161 -12.00 9.25 -7.03
C PRO A 161 -10.87 10.27 -7.22
N PHE A 162 -10.01 10.47 -6.22
CA PHE A 162 -8.82 11.30 -6.37
C PHE A 162 -7.83 10.73 -7.39
N LEU A 163 -7.53 9.42 -7.34
CA LEU A 163 -6.64 8.75 -8.30
C LEU A 163 -7.24 8.62 -9.71
N LEU A 164 -8.57 8.59 -9.83
CA LEU A 164 -9.26 8.57 -11.12
C LEU A 164 -9.24 9.92 -11.84
N ASP A 165 -8.97 11.01 -11.12
CA ASP A 165 -8.82 12.34 -11.70
C ASP A 165 -7.48 12.44 -12.42
N GLN A 166 -7.54 12.52 -13.76
CA GLN A 166 -6.36 12.52 -14.63
C GLN A 166 -5.47 13.75 -14.43
N SER A 167 -5.93 14.78 -13.71
CA SER A 167 -5.11 15.93 -13.33
C SER A 167 -4.15 15.65 -12.17
N ASN A 168 -4.40 14.60 -11.40
CA ASN A 168 -3.53 14.18 -10.31
C ASN A 168 -2.46 13.19 -10.79
N ILE A 169 -2.87 12.11 -11.46
CA ILE A 169 -1.97 11.10 -12.03
C ILE A 169 -2.57 10.62 -13.35
N ALA A 170 -1.81 10.69 -14.44
CA ALA A 170 -2.30 10.30 -15.74
C ALA A 170 -2.47 8.78 -15.85
N GLY A 171 -3.47 8.35 -16.61
CA GLY A 171 -3.53 6.98 -17.11
C GLY A 171 -4.23 5.97 -16.20
N LEU A 172 -4.38 6.26 -14.92
CA LEU A 172 -5.11 5.40 -13.98
C LEU A 172 -6.61 5.41 -14.29
N GLY A 173 -7.25 4.25 -14.33
CA GLY A 173 -8.70 4.11 -14.43
C GLY A 173 -9.25 3.17 -13.37
N ASN A 174 -10.43 2.61 -13.62
CA ASN A 174 -11.18 1.92 -12.59
C ASN A 174 -10.54 0.58 -12.19
N ILE A 175 -9.93 -0.11 -13.15
CA ILE A 175 -9.28 -1.41 -12.93
C ILE A 175 -8.02 -1.20 -12.09
N TYR A 176 -7.05 -0.44 -12.62
CA TYR A 176 -5.75 -0.32 -11.98
C TYR A 176 -5.79 0.50 -10.69
N VAL A 177 -6.80 1.35 -10.47
CA VAL A 177 -7.00 1.98 -9.14
C VAL A 177 -7.47 0.95 -8.10
N ASP A 178 -8.39 0.04 -8.43
CA ASP A 178 -8.81 -1.01 -7.49
C ASP A 178 -7.63 -1.91 -7.13
N GLU A 179 -6.90 -2.38 -8.15
CA GLU A 179 -5.72 -3.24 -7.97
C GLU A 179 -4.62 -2.58 -7.14
N THR A 180 -4.24 -1.34 -7.47
CA THR A 180 -3.14 -0.65 -6.77
C THR A 180 -3.52 -0.26 -5.34
N LEU A 181 -4.78 0.07 -5.06
CA LEU A 181 -5.26 0.29 -3.70
C LEU A 181 -5.27 -1.02 -2.89
N TRP A 182 -5.64 -2.14 -3.50
CA TRP A 182 -5.56 -3.45 -2.86
C TRP A 182 -4.10 -3.80 -2.55
N LEU A 183 -3.20 -3.73 -3.53
CA LEU A 183 -1.76 -3.97 -3.35
C LEU A 183 -1.17 -3.09 -2.23
N SER A 184 -1.72 -1.88 -2.06
CA SER A 184 -1.25 -0.89 -1.07
C SER A 184 -1.98 -0.93 0.27
N ARG A 185 -2.99 -1.79 0.41
CA ARG A 185 -3.82 -1.93 1.64
C ARG A 185 -4.49 -0.62 2.06
N ILE A 186 -4.99 0.13 1.09
CA ILE A 186 -5.68 1.40 1.31
C ILE A 186 -7.17 1.21 0.99
N HIS A 187 -8.05 1.55 1.94
CA HIS A 187 -9.49 1.56 1.69
C HIS A 187 -9.83 2.57 0.57
N PRO A 188 -10.65 2.24 -0.43
CA PRO A 188 -10.96 3.14 -1.54
C PRO A 188 -11.64 4.46 -1.11
N GLU A 189 -12.31 4.46 0.04
CA GLU A 189 -12.93 5.66 0.63
C GLU A 189 -12.05 6.44 1.60
N GLN A 190 -10.82 5.98 1.87
CA GLN A 190 -9.90 6.70 2.75
C GLN A 190 -9.63 8.11 2.19
N PRO A 191 -9.80 9.20 2.96
CA PRO A 191 -9.50 10.54 2.46
C PRO A 191 -8.03 10.69 2.06
N ALA A 192 -7.76 11.25 0.88
CA ALA A 192 -6.42 11.30 0.30
C ALA A 192 -5.39 12.02 1.21
N ASN A 193 -5.81 13.12 1.87
CA ASN A 193 -4.97 13.87 2.79
C ASN A 193 -4.65 13.14 4.12
N THR A 194 -5.27 11.98 4.38
CA THR A 194 -5.01 11.18 5.58
C THR A 194 -4.02 10.05 5.34
N ILE A 195 -3.62 9.80 4.09
CA ILE A 195 -2.68 8.74 3.74
C ILE A 195 -1.27 9.15 4.20
N PRO A 196 -0.62 8.37 5.10
CA PRO A 196 0.71 8.68 5.59
C PRO A 196 1.78 8.44 4.52
N GLU A 197 2.93 9.08 4.69
CA GLU A 197 4.01 9.05 3.70
C GLU A 197 4.49 7.63 3.36
N PHE A 198 4.56 6.72 4.32
CA PHE A 198 4.98 5.33 4.06
C PHE A 198 3.99 4.60 3.14
N GLN A 199 2.69 4.86 3.28
CA GLN A 199 1.66 4.33 2.36
C GLN A 199 1.69 5.04 1.01
N ILE A 200 2.01 6.34 0.96
CA ILE A 200 2.23 7.05 -0.32
C ILE A 200 3.39 6.40 -1.10
N ARG A 201 4.50 6.08 -0.42
CA ARG A 201 5.64 5.37 -1.02
C ARG A 201 5.25 3.99 -1.55
N GLN A 202 4.49 3.23 -0.75
CA GLN A 202 3.98 1.92 -1.15
C GLN A 202 3.04 2.02 -2.36
N LEU A 203 2.08 2.95 -2.31
CA LEU A 203 1.12 3.19 -3.39
C LEU A 203 1.82 3.61 -4.69
N ARG A 204 2.80 4.51 -4.61
CA ARG A 204 3.63 4.89 -5.76
C ARG A 204 4.31 3.67 -6.38
N ALA A 205 4.99 2.86 -5.57
CA ALA A 205 5.70 1.67 -6.04
C ALA A 205 4.74 0.68 -6.70
N ASN A 206 3.59 0.42 -6.07
CA ASN A 206 2.57 -0.47 -6.60
C ASN A 206 1.92 0.05 -7.88
N ILE A 207 1.66 1.37 -8.00
CA ILE A 207 1.16 1.98 -9.24
C ILE A 207 2.13 1.73 -10.39
N ILE A 208 3.41 2.06 -10.21
CA ILE A 208 4.43 1.91 -11.26
C ILE A 208 4.58 0.44 -11.66
N ALA A 209 4.67 -0.45 -10.67
CA ALA A 209 4.81 -1.88 -10.91
C ALA A 209 3.58 -2.47 -11.60
N GLU A 210 2.36 -2.11 -11.19
CA GLU A 210 1.13 -2.61 -11.77
C GLU A 210 0.96 -2.19 -13.22
N ILE A 211 1.18 -0.90 -13.50
CA ILE A 211 1.10 -0.38 -14.85
C ILE A 211 2.14 -1.04 -15.76
N LYS A 212 3.37 -1.26 -15.27
CA LYS A 212 4.38 -1.99 -16.02
C LYS A 212 3.96 -3.43 -16.32
N ARG A 213 3.53 -4.18 -15.30
CA ARG A 213 3.06 -5.58 -15.47
C ARG A 213 1.90 -5.67 -16.47
N ALA A 214 0.97 -4.73 -16.38
CA ALA A 214 -0.17 -4.67 -17.30
C ALA A 214 0.25 -4.35 -18.74
N ILE A 215 1.23 -3.47 -18.96
CA ILE A 215 1.78 -3.21 -20.30
C ILE A 215 2.50 -4.45 -20.85
N ASP A 216 3.26 -5.15 -20.01
CA ASP A 216 3.98 -6.37 -20.39
C ASP A 216 3.00 -7.51 -20.74
N GLY A 217 1.85 -7.58 -20.05
CA GLY A 217 0.75 -8.50 -20.35
C GLY A 217 -0.28 -7.99 -21.37
N HIS A 218 0.10 -7.00 -22.20
CA HIS A 218 -0.76 -6.45 -23.28
C HIS A 218 -2.12 -5.88 -22.84
N GLY A 219 -2.23 -5.44 -21.59
CA GLY A 219 -3.46 -4.88 -21.01
C GLY A 219 -4.53 -5.92 -20.72
N THR A 220 -5.72 -5.44 -20.33
CA THR A 220 -6.87 -6.26 -19.92
C THR A 220 -7.99 -6.24 -20.95
N THR A 221 -8.56 -7.42 -21.25
CA THR A 221 -9.82 -7.53 -22.00
C THR A 221 -10.96 -7.93 -21.07
N VAL A 222 -11.65 -6.93 -20.50
CA VAL A 222 -12.80 -7.15 -19.60
C VAL A 222 -14.15 -7.14 -20.33
N HIS A 223 -14.27 -6.35 -21.40
CA HIS A 223 -15.51 -6.24 -22.18
C HIS A 223 -15.25 -6.43 -23.67
N SER A 224 -14.58 -5.46 -24.28
CA SER A 224 -14.40 -5.41 -25.73
C SER A 224 -13.04 -4.86 -26.14
N PHE A 225 -12.09 -4.69 -25.22
CA PHE A 225 -10.75 -4.24 -25.60
C PHE A 225 -10.06 -5.27 -26.50
N SER A 226 -9.40 -4.79 -27.55
CA SER A 226 -8.55 -5.57 -28.43
C SER A 226 -7.30 -4.76 -28.80
N THR A 227 -6.20 -5.44 -29.05
CA THR A 227 -4.94 -4.85 -29.53
C THR A 227 -5.12 -4.33 -30.97
N ALA A 228 -4.11 -3.62 -31.49
CA ALA A 228 -4.13 -3.17 -32.88
C ALA A 228 -4.11 -4.33 -33.90
N TYR A 229 -3.75 -5.54 -33.46
CA TYR A 229 -3.81 -6.77 -34.26
C TYR A 229 -5.16 -7.50 -34.13
N GLY A 230 -6.09 -6.96 -33.31
CA GLY A 230 -7.40 -7.57 -33.06
C GLY A 230 -7.43 -8.59 -31.93
N GLU A 231 -6.30 -8.85 -31.27
CA GLU A 231 -6.18 -9.84 -30.20
C GLU A 231 -6.72 -9.31 -28.86
N ALA A 232 -7.10 -10.21 -27.95
CA ALA A 232 -7.40 -9.81 -26.56
C ALA A 232 -6.11 -9.50 -25.79
N GLY A 233 -6.17 -8.61 -24.81
CA GLY A 233 -5.13 -8.53 -23.78
C GLY A 233 -5.14 -9.77 -22.89
N GLU A 234 -4.06 -10.01 -22.16
CA GLU A 234 -3.88 -11.23 -21.36
C GLU A 234 -3.93 -10.95 -19.84
N PHE A 235 -3.88 -9.68 -19.44
CA PHE A 235 -3.68 -9.30 -18.04
C PHE A 235 -4.91 -9.50 -17.14
N GLN A 236 -6.11 -9.75 -17.69
CA GLN A 236 -7.33 -10.00 -16.90
C GLN A 236 -7.19 -11.18 -15.93
N ASN A 237 -6.36 -12.17 -16.28
CA ASN A 237 -6.12 -13.36 -15.45
C ASN A 237 -5.21 -13.09 -14.25
N HIS A 238 -4.60 -11.90 -14.19
CA HIS A 238 -3.70 -11.47 -13.12
C HIS A 238 -4.34 -10.46 -12.15
N LEU A 239 -5.63 -10.13 -12.35
CA LEU A 239 -6.36 -9.20 -11.49
C LEU A 239 -6.64 -9.83 -10.12
N MET A 240 -6.37 -9.08 -9.05
CA MET A 240 -6.47 -9.56 -7.68
C MET A 240 -7.82 -9.24 -7.05
N VAL A 241 -8.49 -8.17 -7.46
CA VAL A 241 -9.81 -7.76 -6.91
C VAL A 241 -10.83 -7.36 -7.96
N TYR A 242 -10.39 -6.73 -9.05
CA TYR A 242 -11.33 -6.16 -10.00
C TYR A 242 -12.15 -7.25 -10.69
N GLY A 243 -13.49 -7.12 -10.66
CA GLY A 243 -14.39 -8.10 -11.25
C GLY A 243 -14.61 -9.36 -10.39
N ARG A 244 -13.91 -9.51 -9.27
CA ARG A 244 -13.88 -10.74 -8.46
C ARG A 244 -14.84 -10.73 -7.25
N LYS A 245 -15.97 -10.01 -7.36
CA LYS A 245 -16.94 -9.88 -6.25
C LYS A 245 -17.37 -11.27 -5.75
N GLY A 246 -17.24 -11.51 -4.45
CA GLY A 246 -17.62 -12.77 -3.80
C GLY A 246 -16.54 -13.85 -3.81
N GLU A 247 -15.49 -13.69 -4.62
CA GLU A 247 -14.36 -14.62 -4.61
C GLU A 247 -13.44 -14.38 -3.39
N PRO A 248 -12.73 -15.41 -2.91
CA PRO A 248 -11.80 -15.26 -1.80
C PRO A 248 -10.62 -14.34 -2.17
N CYS A 249 -10.31 -13.41 -1.27
CA CYS A 249 -9.12 -12.57 -1.37
C CYS A 249 -7.85 -13.42 -1.36
N PHE A 250 -6.96 -13.20 -2.32
CA PHE A 250 -5.68 -13.94 -2.42
C PHE A 250 -4.70 -13.72 -1.25
N ARG A 251 -4.99 -12.80 -0.33
CA ARG A 251 -4.18 -12.57 0.89
C ARG A 251 -4.73 -13.25 2.12
N CYS A 252 -6.03 -13.07 2.39
CA CYS A 252 -6.65 -13.46 3.66
C CYS A 252 -7.82 -14.42 3.52
N GLY A 253 -8.27 -14.73 2.29
CA GLY A 253 -9.44 -15.58 2.05
C GLY A 253 -10.78 -14.87 2.18
N THR A 254 -10.86 -13.69 2.81
CA THR A 254 -12.11 -12.92 2.94
C THR A 254 -12.70 -12.59 1.58
N PRO A 255 -14.01 -12.81 1.35
CA PRO A 255 -14.66 -12.50 0.08
C PRO A 255 -14.46 -11.05 -0.36
N ILE A 256 -14.15 -10.84 -1.63
CA ILE A 256 -14.03 -9.49 -2.21
C ILE A 256 -15.40 -8.83 -2.29
N GLU A 257 -15.49 -7.61 -1.78
CA GLU A 257 -16.70 -6.81 -1.83
C GLU A 257 -16.71 -5.90 -3.06
N LYS A 258 -17.93 -5.55 -3.50
CA LYS A 258 -18.15 -4.56 -4.55
C LYS A 258 -19.13 -3.50 -4.06
N THR A 259 -18.66 -2.27 -3.99
CA THR A 259 -19.45 -1.09 -3.64
C THR A 259 -19.40 -0.03 -4.74
N LYS A 260 -20.01 1.14 -4.52
CA LYS A 260 -19.99 2.28 -5.43
C LYS A 260 -19.34 3.49 -4.75
N VAL A 261 -18.14 3.86 -5.19
CA VAL A 261 -17.46 5.07 -4.71
C VAL A 261 -17.47 6.11 -5.83
N ALA A 262 -18.05 7.28 -5.58
CA ALA A 262 -18.20 8.35 -6.57
C ALA A 262 -18.78 7.87 -7.93
N GLN A 263 -19.87 7.11 -7.87
CA GLN A 263 -20.57 6.52 -9.03
C GLN A 263 -19.77 5.46 -9.82
N ARG A 264 -18.62 5.00 -9.33
CA ARG A 264 -17.82 3.95 -9.95
C ARG A 264 -17.91 2.65 -9.15
N GLY A 265 -18.15 1.53 -9.85
CA GLY A 265 -18.05 0.20 -9.25
C GLY A 265 -16.64 -0.02 -8.71
N THR A 266 -16.54 -0.46 -7.47
CA THR A 266 -15.29 -0.50 -6.69
C THR A 266 -15.15 -1.83 -5.99
N HIS A 267 -14.06 -2.53 -6.28
CA HIS A 267 -13.74 -3.84 -5.70
C HIS A 267 -12.61 -3.68 -4.69
N PHE A 268 -12.78 -4.27 -3.51
CA PHE A 268 -11.78 -4.21 -2.45
C PHE A 268 -11.98 -5.38 -1.49
N CYS A 269 -10.96 -5.67 -0.68
CA CYS A 269 -11.07 -6.63 0.41
C CYS A 269 -11.35 -5.88 1.72
N PRO A 270 -12.48 -6.12 2.43
CA PRO A 270 -12.83 -5.38 3.63
C PRO A 270 -11.82 -5.54 4.76
N ASP A 271 -11.21 -6.73 4.89
CA ASP A 271 -10.23 -7.00 5.95
C ASP A 271 -8.85 -6.44 5.63
N CYS A 272 -8.35 -6.67 4.40
CA CYS A 272 -7.02 -6.20 4.02
C CYS A 272 -6.95 -4.68 3.79
N GLN A 273 -8.09 -4.01 3.57
CA GLN A 273 -8.17 -2.60 3.25
C GLN A 273 -9.10 -1.87 4.22
N ALA A 274 -9.07 -2.18 5.51
CA ALA A 274 -9.94 -1.53 6.50
C ALA A 274 -9.85 0.02 6.47
N LEU A 275 -10.99 0.70 6.54
CA LEU A 275 -11.07 2.15 6.62
C LEU A 275 -10.56 2.64 7.99
N ARG A 276 -9.53 3.47 8.01
CA ARG A 276 -8.91 3.95 9.25
C ARG A 276 -9.33 5.38 9.55
N LYS A 277 -9.79 5.65 10.79
CA LYS A 277 -10.12 7.01 11.25
C LYS A 277 -8.89 7.93 11.22
N ASN A 278 -7.74 7.44 11.66
CA ASN A 278 -6.46 8.17 11.70
C ASN A 278 -5.31 7.33 11.10
N PRO A 279 -5.20 7.19 9.77
CA PRO A 279 -4.18 6.33 9.14
C PRO A 279 -2.74 6.80 9.35
N GLY A 280 -2.56 8.09 9.64
CA GLY A 280 -1.26 8.70 9.96
C GLY A 280 -0.96 8.81 11.47
N GLU A 281 -1.84 8.30 12.33
CA GLU A 281 -1.52 8.17 13.75
C GLU A 281 -0.56 6.99 13.96
N THR A 282 0.43 7.17 14.84
CA THR A 282 1.35 6.10 15.20
C THR A 282 0.58 4.90 15.74
N MET A 283 0.67 3.78 15.02
CA MET A 283 0.19 2.51 15.51
C MET A 283 1.12 2.00 16.61
N VAL A 284 0.54 1.62 17.74
CA VAL A 284 1.26 1.03 18.88
C VAL A 284 0.90 -0.45 18.94
N LEU A 285 1.84 -1.31 18.61
CA LEU A 285 1.68 -2.77 18.72
C LEU A 285 2.19 -3.22 20.10
N GLY A 286 1.31 -3.74 20.95
CA GLY A 286 1.69 -4.37 22.20
C GLY A 286 2.33 -5.73 21.94
N LEU A 287 3.62 -5.88 22.21
CA LEU A 287 4.32 -7.15 22.12
C LEU A 287 4.36 -7.81 23.51
N THR A 288 3.75 -8.98 23.63
CA THR A 288 3.71 -9.74 24.89
C THR A 288 3.96 -11.23 24.66
N GLY A 289 4.06 -11.98 25.75
CA GLY A 289 4.37 -13.39 25.76
C GLY A 289 4.58 -13.89 27.18
N GLY A 290 4.70 -15.21 27.33
CA GLY A 290 5.10 -15.83 28.58
C GLY A 290 6.61 -15.77 28.79
N ILE A 291 7.05 -16.10 29.99
CA ILE A 291 8.46 -16.36 30.25
C ILE A 291 9.00 -17.45 29.30
N ALA A 292 10.24 -17.29 28.82
CA ALA A 292 10.91 -18.24 27.93
C ALA A 292 10.24 -18.52 26.56
N THR A 293 9.26 -17.72 26.12
CA THR A 293 8.66 -17.90 24.77
C THR A 293 9.46 -17.27 23.63
N GLY A 294 10.47 -16.45 23.93
CA GLY A 294 11.31 -15.78 22.94
C GLY A 294 10.77 -14.44 22.44
N LYS A 295 9.92 -13.77 23.23
CA LYS A 295 9.48 -12.38 22.99
C LYS A 295 10.63 -11.42 22.64
N SER A 296 11.76 -11.53 23.35
CA SER A 296 12.93 -10.68 23.10
C SER A 296 13.51 -10.88 21.69
N ALA A 297 13.47 -12.10 21.14
CA ALA A 297 13.92 -12.33 19.77
C ALA A 297 13.03 -11.59 18.75
N VAL A 298 11.72 -11.56 18.96
CA VAL A 298 10.78 -10.79 18.13
C VAL A 298 10.99 -9.27 18.31
N SER A 299 11.19 -8.82 19.55
CA SER A 299 11.53 -7.43 19.88
C SER A 299 12.82 -6.98 19.16
N ASP A 300 13.83 -7.84 19.11
CA ASP A 300 15.10 -7.57 18.45
C ASP A 300 14.99 -7.58 16.92
N LEU A 301 14.13 -8.41 16.34
CA LEU A 301 13.79 -8.34 14.90
C LEU A 301 13.21 -6.97 14.53
N PHE A 302 12.26 -6.43 15.32
CA PHE A 302 11.72 -5.09 15.05
C PHE A 302 12.80 -4.00 15.15
N LYS A 303 13.70 -4.08 16.14
CA LYS A 303 14.85 -3.16 16.24
C LYS A 303 15.78 -3.27 15.03
N ALA A 304 16.03 -4.48 14.53
CA ALA A 304 16.84 -4.70 13.33
C ALA A 304 16.23 -4.06 12.08
N TYR A 305 14.88 -4.01 11.99
CA TYR A 305 14.16 -3.26 10.95
C TYR A 305 14.04 -1.75 11.26
N GLN A 306 14.75 -1.24 12.26
CA GLN A 306 14.71 0.17 12.70
C GLN A 306 13.31 0.63 13.16
N ILE A 307 12.43 -0.30 13.50
CA ILE A 307 11.12 0.01 14.08
C ILE A 307 11.33 0.30 15.56
N PRO A 308 10.90 1.47 16.08
CA PRO A 308 11.15 1.82 17.47
C PRO A 308 10.44 0.88 18.45
N VAL A 309 11.18 0.47 19.49
CA VAL A 309 10.66 -0.38 20.57
C VAL A 309 10.74 0.34 21.90
N ILE A 310 9.60 0.46 22.57
CA ILE A 310 9.47 0.92 23.95
C ILE A 310 9.47 -0.31 24.85
N ASP A 311 10.55 -0.53 25.57
CA ASP A 311 10.74 -1.68 26.46
C ASP A 311 10.31 -1.33 27.89
N ALA A 312 9.23 -1.96 28.36
CA ALA A 312 8.64 -1.70 29.68
C ALA A 312 9.61 -2.06 30.83
N ASP A 313 10.40 -3.12 30.69
CA ASP A 313 11.35 -3.55 31.71
C ASP A 313 12.52 -2.56 31.82
N LYS A 314 13.02 -2.06 30.68
CA LYS A 314 14.02 -0.98 30.68
C LYS A 314 13.47 0.30 31.29
N ILE A 315 12.20 0.63 31.06
CA ILE A 315 11.56 1.81 31.67
C ILE A 315 11.42 1.62 33.17
N ALA A 316 10.95 0.46 33.63
CA ALA A 316 10.84 0.13 35.06
C ALA A 316 12.18 0.32 35.78
N ARG A 317 13.29 -0.11 35.17
CA ARG A 317 14.65 0.11 35.71
C ARG A 317 15.05 1.58 35.72
N LYS A 318 14.68 2.35 34.70
CA LYS A 318 15.04 3.78 34.59
C LYS A 318 14.28 4.66 35.58
N VAL A 319 13.02 4.35 35.90
CA VAL A 319 12.22 5.18 36.81
C VAL A 319 12.64 5.06 38.29
N VAL A 320 13.47 4.06 38.60
CA VAL A 320 14.08 3.83 39.93
C VAL A 320 15.61 3.94 39.90
N ALA A 321 16.17 4.56 38.87
CA ALA A 321 17.63 4.79 38.79
C ALA A 321 18.09 5.81 39.85
N PRO A 322 19.38 5.86 40.21
CA PRO A 322 19.93 6.87 41.10
C PRO A 322 19.48 8.29 40.75
N GLY A 323 19.08 9.07 41.77
CA GLY A 323 18.62 10.46 41.62
C GLY A 323 17.16 10.63 41.15
N THR A 324 16.43 9.56 40.84
CA THR A 324 15.03 9.65 40.40
C THR A 324 14.05 9.74 41.57
N THR A 325 12.85 10.29 41.31
CA THR A 325 11.76 10.32 42.29
C THR A 325 11.31 8.92 42.71
N GLY A 326 11.32 7.94 41.80
CA GLY A 326 10.91 6.58 42.11
C GLY A 326 11.84 5.91 43.12
N LEU A 327 13.16 6.09 42.99
CA LEU A 327 14.11 5.57 43.96
C LEU A 327 13.93 6.20 45.34
N LYS A 328 13.74 7.52 45.39
CA LYS A 328 13.47 8.25 46.65
C LYS A 328 12.20 7.74 47.34
N GLN A 329 11.13 7.50 46.57
CA GLN A 329 9.88 6.94 47.11
C GLN A 329 10.07 5.52 47.64
N ILE A 330 10.78 4.65 46.91
CA ILE A 330 11.09 3.29 47.38
C ILE A 330 11.91 3.35 48.68
N GLN A 331 12.93 4.20 48.74
CA GLN A 331 13.74 4.39 49.94
C GLN A 331 12.91 4.87 51.13
N SER A 332 11.99 5.82 50.94
CA SER A 332 11.10 6.30 52.00
C SER A 332 10.12 5.22 52.48
N THR A 333 9.68 4.31 51.61
CA THR A 333 8.70 3.27 51.95
C THR A 333 9.34 2.01 52.53
N PHE A 334 10.43 1.53 51.94
CA PHE A 334 11.05 0.25 52.28
C PHE A 334 12.38 0.39 53.05
N GLY A 335 12.83 1.62 53.28
CA GLY A 335 14.01 1.95 54.07
C GLY A 335 15.34 1.93 53.29
N TRP A 336 16.39 2.41 53.96
CA TRP A 336 17.74 2.54 53.41
C TRP A 336 18.40 1.21 53.08
N GLN A 337 17.97 0.12 53.71
CA GLN A 337 18.44 -1.23 53.44
C GLN A 337 18.19 -1.70 51.99
N MET A 338 17.33 -1.01 51.24
CA MET A 338 17.07 -1.30 49.83
C MET A 338 17.99 -0.54 48.87
N ILE A 339 18.94 0.26 49.39
CA ILE A 339 19.86 1.09 48.61
C ILE A 339 21.28 0.57 48.79
N GLN A 340 21.97 0.32 47.67
CA GLN A 340 23.38 -0.07 47.67
C GLN A 340 24.29 1.11 48.03
N PRO A 341 25.55 0.86 48.46
CA PRO A 341 26.50 1.92 48.79
C PRO A 341 26.77 2.91 47.66
N ASP A 342 26.62 2.48 46.41
CA ASP A 342 26.77 3.33 45.21
C ASP A 342 25.53 4.22 44.93
N GLY A 343 24.51 4.14 45.78
CA GLY A 343 23.25 4.88 45.64
C GLY A 343 22.25 4.25 44.67
N SER A 344 22.51 3.03 44.17
CA SER A 344 21.60 2.29 43.31
C SER A 344 20.61 1.43 44.11
N LEU A 345 19.53 0.99 43.47
CA LEU A 345 18.54 0.12 44.09
C LEU A 345 19.07 -1.31 44.23
N ASP A 346 19.05 -1.87 45.44
CA ASP A 346 19.23 -3.30 45.66
C ASP A 346 17.97 -4.07 45.25
N ARG A 347 17.97 -4.51 44.00
CA ARG A 347 16.84 -5.26 43.41
C ARG A 347 16.68 -6.65 44.02
N HIS A 348 17.75 -7.26 44.51
CA HIS A 348 17.69 -8.59 45.08
C HIS A 348 17.03 -8.53 46.47
N ALA A 349 17.49 -7.60 47.32
CA ALA A 349 16.88 -7.36 48.62
C ALA A 349 15.41 -6.95 48.50
N LEU A 350 15.11 -5.98 47.63
CA LEU A 350 13.72 -5.54 47.40
C LEU A 350 12.86 -6.67 46.84
N GLY A 351 13.38 -7.42 45.86
CA GLY A 351 12.68 -8.57 45.26
C GLY A 351 12.30 -9.62 46.31
N THR A 352 13.25 -9.99 47.18
CA THR A 352 13.01 -10.96 48.26
C THR A 352 11.87 -10.52 49.17
N LEU A 353 11.87 -9.25 49.59
CA LEU A 353 10.84 -8.68 50.45
C LEU A 353 9.47 -8.70 49.74
N VAL A 354 9.35 -8.12 48.54
CA VAL A 354 8.05 -7.95 47.88
C VAL A 354 7.43 -9.27 47.43
N PHE A 355 8.23 -10.29 47.09
CA PHE A 355 7.68 -11.60 46.74
C PHE A 355 7.26 -12.43 47.96
N SER A 356 7.77 -12.12 49.16
CA SER A 356 7.30 -12.72 50.41
C SER A 356 6.05 -12.06 51.00
N GLN A 357 5.74 -10.81 50.60
CA GLN A 357 4.69 -9.99 51.22
C GLN A 357 3.81 -9.30 50.17
N PRO A 358 2.55 -9.75 50.00
CA PRO A 358 1.63 -9.18 49.01
C PRO A 358 1.40 -7.66 49.16
N GLU A 359 1.37 -7.16 50.40
CA GLU A 359 1.20 -5.72 50.68
C GLU A 359 2.42 -4.89 50.22
N ALA A 360 3.64 -5.38 50.46
CA ALA A 360 4.87 -4.75 49.99
C ALA A 360 4.92 -4.69 48.45
N LEU A 361 4.47 -5.76 47.77
CA LEU A 361 4.34 -5.76 46.31
C LEU A 361 3.32 -4.72 45.82
N ALA A 362 2.18 -4.58 46.50
CA ALA A 362 1.17 -3.59 46.18
C ALA A 362 1.71 -2.15 46.35
N GLN A 363 2.44 -1.89 47.43
CA GLN A 363 3.10 -0.59 47.67
C GLN A 363 4.14 -0.28 46.58
N LEU A 364 4.99 -1.25 46.22
CA LEU A 364 5.98 -1.07 45.16
C LEU A 364 5.31 -0.76 43.82
N ASN A 365 4.24 -1.50 43.48
CA ASN A 365 3.46 -1.26 42.27
C ASN A 365 2.76 0.11 42.28
N GLY A 366 2.32 0.57 43.45
CA GLY A 366 1.75 1.91 43.65
C GLY A 366 2.75 3.04 43.39
N ILE A 367 4.03 2.81 43.70
CA ILE A 367 5.13 3.75 43.44
C ILE A 367 5.55 3.71 41.96
N THR A 368 5.89 2.52 41.44
CA THR A 368 6.50 2.41 40.10
C THR A 368 5.49 2.52 38.98
N GLY A 369 4.26 2.04 39.16
CA GLY A 369 3.21 1.99 38.14
C GLY A 369 2.91 3.36 37.50
N PRO A 370 2.59 4.42 38.26
CA PRO A 370 2.36 5.75 37.72
C PRO A 370 3.57 6.34 36.99
N LEU A 371 4.79 6.09 37.49
CA LEU A 371 6.02 6.58 36.89
C LEU A 371 6.31 5.89 35.54
N ILE A 372 6.12 4.57 35.47
CA ILE A 372 6.24 3.80 34.23
C ILE A 372 5.22 4.29 33.21
N LYS A 373 3.93 4.40 33.59
CA LYS A 373 2.86 4.92 32.72
C LYS A 373 3.19 6.31 32.18
N LYS A 374 3.70 7.21 33.02
CA LYS A 374 4.11 8.57 32.63
C LYS A 374 5.29 8.54 31.64
N ALA A 375 6.28 7.69 31.87
CA ALA A 375 7.45 7.55 30.99
C ALA A 375 7.08 6.96 29.62
N VAL A 376 6.26 5.89 29.59
CA VAL A 376 5.74 5.28 28.35
C VAL A 376 4.92 6.31 27.56
N LYS A 377 3.97 7.00 28.23
CA LYS A 377 3.15 8.04 27.59
C LYS A 377 4.00 9.14 26.96
N ARG A 378 5.07 9.58 27.64
CA ARG A 378 6.00 10.60 27.11
C ARG A 378 6.73 10.11 25.86
N GLN A 379 7.23 8.87 25.86
CA GLN A 379 7.90 8.30 24.68
C GLN A 379 6.93 8.15 23.51
N LEU A 380 5.73 7.61 23.73
CA LEU A 380 4.68 7.48 22.72
C LEU A 380 4.28 8.83 22.13
N GLN A 381 4.10 9.87 22.97
CA GLN A 381 3.85 11.23 22.49
C GLN A 381 4.98 11.76 21.61
N GLY A 382 6.24 11.46 21.95
CA GLY A 382 7.40 11.82 21.13
C GLY A 382 7.40 11.12 19.76
N TYR A 383 7.00 9.86 19.68
CA TYR A 383 6.84 9.14 18.40
C TYR A 383 5.66 9.67 17.58
N ARG A 384 4.52 9.94 18.22
CA ARG A 384 3.33 10.53 17.58
C ARG A 384 3.62 11.91 16.98
N ARG A 385 4.35 12.77 17.71
CA ARG A 385 4.79 14.09 17.19
C ARG A 385 5.67 13.96 15.95
N ARG A 386 6.54 12.94 15.91
CA ARG A 386 7.38 12.60 14.76
C ARG A 386 6.66 11.83 13.65
N LYS A 387 5.37 11.51 13.84
CA LYS A 387 4.55 10.71 12.91
C LYS A 387 5.20 9.38 12.54
N VAL A 388 5.84 8.72 13.53
CA VAL A 388 6.39 7.38 13.32
C VAL A 388 5.24 6.41 13.03
N PRO A 389 5.26 5.63 11.94
CA PRO A 389 4.13 4.80 11.54
C PRO A 389 3.77 3.69 12.54
N LEU A 390 4.79 3.01 13.06
CA LEU A 390 4.65 1.85 13.96
C LEU A 390 5.65 1.98 15.11
N VAL A 391 5.17 1.73 16.32
CA VAL A 391 5.98 1.59 17.54
C VAL A 391 5.60 0.30 18.23
N ILE A 392 6.60 -0.47 18.64
CA ILE A 392 6.38 -1.68 19.43
C ILE A 392 6.43 -1.31 20.91
N TYR A 393 5.38 -1.65 21.65
CA TYR A 393 5.37 -1.57 23.10
C TYR A 393 5.62 -2.96 23.68
N ASP A 394 6.87 -3.22 24.06
CA ASP A 394 7.34 -4.51 24.54
C ASP A 394 7.12 -4.63 26.06
N ALA A 395 6.10 -5.39 26.45
CA ALA A 395 5.66 -5.55 27.83
C ALA A 395 5.30 -7.03 28.15
N PRO A 396 6.09 -7.73 28.97
CA PRO A 396 5.78 -9.11 29.38
C PRO A 396 4.43 -9.23 30.12
N THR A 397 4.08 -8.22 30.90
CA THR A 397 2.88 -8.16 31.75
C THR A 397 1.80 -7.24 31.17
N LEU A 398 1.69 -7.16 29.84
CA LEU A 398 0.80 -6.23 29.15
C LEU A 398 -0.67 -6.35 29.63
N PHE A 399 -1.16 -7.58 29.81
CA PHE A 399 -2.51 -7.83 30.29
C PHE A 399 -2.63 -7.65 31.80
N GLU A 400 -1.69 -8.24 32.54
CA GLU A 400 -1.65 -8.26 34.00
C GLU A 400 -1.53 -6.84 34.60
N ALA A 401 -0.82 -5.94 33.90
CA ALA A 401 -0.69 -4.55 34.31
C ALA A 401 -1.78 -3.62 33.74
N HIS A 402 -2.82 -4.17 33.09
CA HIS A 402 -3.89 -3.44 32.41
C HIS A 402 -3.39 -2.40 31.40
N GLN A 403 -2.33 -2.73 30.66
CA GLN A 403 -1.71 -1.84 29.68
C GLN A 403 -2.18 -2.11 28.25
N ALA A 404 -3.05 -3.10 28.04
CA ALA A 404 -3.73 -3.33 26.78
C ALA A 404 -4.49 -2.09 26.27
N ALA A 405 -4.99 -1.22 27.15
CA ALA A 405 -5.74 -0.02 26.77
C ALA A 405 -4.89 1.07 26.09
N VAL A 406 -3.55 0.99 26.13
CA VAL A 406 -2.67 1.99 25.51
C VAL A 406 -2.08 1.55 24.17
N VAL A 407 -2.45 0.35 23.69
CA VAL A 407 -2.01 -0.20 22.40
C VAL A 407 -3.19 -0.29 21.43
N ASN A 408 -2.88 -0.36 20.14
CA ASN A 408 -3.87 -0.50 19.08
C ASN A 408 -4.18 -1.97 18.75
N GLU A 409 -3.14 -2.80 18.77
CA GLU A 409 -3.21 -4.25 18.56
C GLU A 409 -2.23 -4.94 19.52
N ILE A 410 -2.46 -6.23 19.78
CA ILE A 410 -1.65 -7.08 20.64
C ILE A 410 -1.10 -8.26 19.86
N MET A 411 0.24 -8.34 19.84
CA MET A 411 1.00 -9.48 19.33
C MET A 411 1.50 -10.35 20.48
N VAL A 412 1.09 -11.63 20.48
CA VAL A 412 1.52 -12.62 21.47
C VAL A 412 2.53 -13.58 20.85
N VAL A 413 3.71 -13.67 21.46
CA VAL A 413 4.72 -14.69 21.14
C VAL A 413 4.48 -15.92 22.00
N THR A 414 4.16 -17.03 21.35
CA THR A 414 3.75 -18.27 22.00
C THR A 414 4.61 -19.47 21.58
N VAL A 415 4.65 -20.47 22.45
CA VAL A 415 5.22 -21.80 22.21
C VAL A 415 4.37 -22.82 22.98
N PRO A 416 4.41 -24.12 22.65
CA PRO A 416 3.81 -25.16 23.47
C PRO A 416 4.34 -25.14 24.91
N GLU A 417 3.50 -25.45 25.90
CA GLU A 417 3.86 -25.39 27.33
C GLU A 417 5.10 -26.23 27.67
N GLN A 418 5.22 -27.41 27.06
CA GLN A 418 6.38 -28.29 27.22
C GLN A 418 7.67 -27.60 26.76
N VAL A 419 7.65 -26.92 25.60
CA VAL A 419 8.80 -26.18 25.06
C VAL A 419 9.10 -24.96 25.94
N GLN A 420 8.08 -24.29 26.48
CA GLN A 420 8.25 -23.18 27.41
C GLN A 420 9.00 -23.61 28.67
N LEU A 421 8.57 -24.72 29.27
CA LEU A 421 9.16 -25.29 30.48
C LEU A 421 10.62 -25.70 30.25
N GLU A 422 10.89 -26.45 29.18
CA GLU A 422 12.25 -26.88 28.81
C GLU A 422 13.18 -25.68 28.60
N ARG A 423 12.73 -24.65 27.88
CA ARG A 423 13.52 -23.43 27.65
C ARG A 423 13.79 -22.67 28.95
N LEU A 424 12.80 -22.57 29.84
CA LEU A 424 12.96 -21.89 31.12
C LEU A 424 13.97 -22.62 32.02
N MET A 425 13.82 -23.94 32.14
CA MET A 425 14.73 -24.79 32.91
C MET A 425 16.16 -24.69 32.38
N ALA A 426 16.36 -24.76 31.06
CA ALA A 426 17.67 -24.67 30.44
C ALA A 426 18.32 -23.29 30.60
N ARG A 427 17.54 -22.21 30.45
CA ARG A 427 18.04 -20.82 30.53
C ARG A 427 18.44 -20.43 31.95
N ASP A 428 17.62 -20.79 32.94
CA ASP A 428 17.77 -20.33 34.33
C ASP A 428 18.36 -21.41 35.26
N GLN A 429 18.64 -22.62 34.73
CA GLN A 429 19.16 -23.78 35.47
C GLN A 429 18.28 -24.15 36.68
N LEU A 430 16.96 -24.20 36.48
CA LEU A 430 15.96 -24.40 37.55
C LEU A 430 15.41 -25.83 37.59
N PRO A 431 15.05 -26.34 38.79
CA PRO A 431 14.21 -27.53 38.92
C PRO A 431 12.84 -27.33 38.27
N LYS A 432 12.25 -28.43 37.78
CA LYS A 432 10.94 -28.42 37.09
C LYS A 432 9.83 -27.73 37.90
N LYS A 433 9.76 -27.97 39.20
CA LYS A 433 8.73 -27.40 40.08
C LYS A 433 8.81 -25.87 40.13
N GLU A 434 10.00 -25.33 40.36
CA GLU A 434 10.21 -23.87 40.39
C GLU A 434 9.94 -23.22 39.02
N ALA A 435 10.29 -23.89 37.92
CA ALA A 435 9.98 -23.40 36.59
C ALA A 435 8.45 -23.35 36.34
N LEU A 436 7.70 -24.35 36.80
CA LEU A 436 6.23 -24.37 36.73
C LEU A 436 5.61 -23.25 37.59
N ASP A 437 6.10 -23.04 38.81
CA ASP A 437 5.62 -21.98 39.70
C ASP A 437 5.83 -20.57 39.07
N ARG A 438 6.96 -20.37 38.38
CA ARG A 438 7.22 -19.11 37.64
C ARG A 438 6.31 -18.93 36.43
N ILE A 439 5.97 -20.02 35.73
CA ILE A 439 5.06 -19.97 34.58
C ILE A 439 3.63 -19.68 35.06
N SER A 440 3.18 -20.34 36.13
CA SER A 440 1.82 -20.22 36.66
C SER A 440 1.55 -18.86 37.34
N ALA A 441 2.60 -18.16 37.77
CA ALA A 441 2.51 -16.78 38.27
C ALA A 441 2.13 -15.75 37.19
N GLN A 442 2.13 -16.12 35.91
CA GLN A 442 1.71 -15.26 34.80
C GLN A 442 0.34 -15.71 34.26
N LEU A 443 -0.36 -14.81 33.55
CA LEU A 443 -1.55 -15.23 32.80
C LEU A 443 -1.13 -16.31 31.77
N SER A 444 -1.89 -17.40 31.71
CA SER A 444 -1.55 -18.53 30.82
C SER A 444 -1.41 -18.11 29.36
N LEU A 445 -0.51 -18.76 28.63
CA LEU A 445 -0.30 -18.45 27.21
C LEU A 445 -1.57 -18.63 26.37
N ALA A 446 -2.37 -19.66 26.68
CA ALA A 446 -3.64 -19.88 26.01
C ALA A 446 -4.60 -18.69 26.19
N GLU A 447 -4.69 -18.11 27.39
CA GLU A 447 -5.51 -16.93 27.64
C GLU A 447 -4.96 -15.68 26.97
N LYS A 448 -3.63 -15.52 26.88
CA LYS A 448 -3.02 -14.42 26.11
C LYS A 448 -3.34 -14.55 24.63
N VAL A 449 -3.21 -15.76 24.06
CA VAL A 449 -3.49 -16.04 22.64
C VAL A 449 -4.95 -15.76 22.28
N LYS A 450 -5.91 -16.13 23.14
CA LYS A 450 -7.34 -15.81 22.92
C LYS A 450 -7.63 -14.31 22.84
N ARG A 451 -6.78 -13.48 23.44
CA ARG A 451 -6.91 -12.02 23.50
C ARG A 451 -5.96 -11.30 22.53
N ALA A 452 -5.27 -12.05 21.67
CA ALA A 452 -4.30 -11.51 20.72
C ALA A 452 -4.98 -11.16 19.40
N ASP A 453 -4.57 -10.04 18.82
CA ASP A 453 -4.87 -9.71 17.41
C ASP A 453 -3.89 -10.46 16.48
N VAL A 454 -2.69 -10.76 16.96
CA VAL A 454 -1.61 -11.41 16.21
C VAL A 454 -0.91 -12.45 17.07
N VAL A 455 -0.68 -13.63 16.50
CA VAL A 455 0.03 -14.72 17.18
C VAL A 455 1.31 -15.05 16.41
N ILE A 456 2.44 -15.04 17.10
CA ILE A 456 3.74 -15.49 16.57
C ILE A 456 4.12 -16.79 17.26
N ASP A 457 4.16 -17.87 16.50
CA ASP A 457 4.58 -19.18 16.98
C ASP A 457 6.11 -19.31 16.90
N ASN A 458 6.76 -19.35 18.05
CA ASN A 458 8.22 -19.41 18.16
C ASN A 458 8.75 -20.80 18.53
N ARG A 459 8.00 -21.87 18.20
CA ARG A 459 8.41 -23.26 18.50
C ARG A 459 9.53 -23.78 17.60
N HIS A 460 9.70 -23.18 16.42
CA HIS A 460 10.66 -23.64 15.40
C HIS A 460 11.94 -22.78 15.36
N SER A 461 12.56 -22.62 14.19
CA SER A 461 13.76 -21.80 13.98
C SER A 461 13.47 -20.30 14.02
N VAL A 462 14.52 -19.52 14.31
CA VAL A 462 14.49 -18.05 14.26
C VAL A 462 14.03 -17.55 12.89
N ASP A 463 14.39 -18.23 11.80
CA ASP A 463 13.95 -17.86 10.44
C ASP A 463 12.45 -18.02 10.24
N LYS A 464 11.83 -19.07 10.79
CA LYS A 464 10.36 -19.22 10.73
C LYS A 464 9.66 -18.15 11.55
N THR A 465 10.23 -17.75 12.69
CA THR A 465 9.72 -16.62 13.49
C THR A 465 9.88 -15.30 12.73
N LYS A 466 11.03 -15.06 12.11
CA LYS A 466 11.29 -13.90 11.25
C LYS A 466 10.30 -13.84 10.09
N ALA A 467 10.04 -14.96 9.43
CA ALA A 467 9.08 -15.03 8.33
C ALA A 467 7.65 -14.67 8.77
N GLN A 468 7.23 -15.06 9.97
CA GLN A 468 5.94 -14.65 10.53
C GLN A 468 5.87 -13.15 10.82
N VAL A 469 6.94 -12.56 11.40
CA VAL A 469 7.01 -11.11 11.65
C VAL A 469 7.01 -10.30 10.35
N VAL A 470 7.79 -10.72 9.35
CA VAL A 470 7.82 -10.10 8.01
C VAL A 470 6.46 -10.19 7.34
N ARG A 471 5.81 -11.35 7.41
CA ARG A 471 4.46 -11.56 6.89
C ARG A 471 3.48 -10.58 7.53
N TRP A 472 3.48 -10.48 8.86
CA TRP A 472 2.62 -9.54 9.56
C TRP A 472 2.91 -8.08 9.20
N LEU A 473 4.19 -7.66 9.11
CA LEU A 473 4.54 -6.29 8.69
C LEU A 473 4.00 -5.99 7.29
N ASN A 474 4.13 -6.93 6.35
CA ASN A 474 3.54 -6.80 5.03
C ASN A 474 2.01 -6.77 5.10
N GLU A 475 1.41 -7.57 5.96
CA GLU A 475 -0.05 -7.69 6.16
C GLU A 475 -0.72 -6.46 6.77
N ALA A 476 -0.07 -5.86 7.76
CA ALA A 476 -0.53 -4.65 8.43
C ALA A 476 -0.24 -3.36 7.62
N GLY A 477 0.48 -3.49 6.50
CA GLY A 477 0.83 -2.37 5.61
C GLY A 477 2.13 -1.64 5.98
N PHE A 478 2.95 -2.21 6.87
CA PHE A 478 4.24 -1.67 7.32
C PHE A 478 5.44 -2.26 6.58
N GLY A 479 5.24 -3.02 5.50
CA GLY A 479 6.32 -3.67 4.76
C GLY A 479 7.40 -2.70 4.25
N SER A 480 7.02 -1.47 3.91
CA SER A 480 7.96 -0.42 3.49
C SER A 480 8.86 0.12 4.60
N LEU A 481 8.60 -0.22 5.88
CA LEU A 481 9.50 0.11 6.99
C LEU A 481 10.72 -0.83 7.04
N MET A 482 10.63 -2.00 6.43
CA MET A 482 11.76 -2.93 6.35
C MET A 482 12.79 -2.37 5.34
N THR A 483 13.99 -2.06 5.82
CA THR A 483 15.08 -1.56 4.98
C THR A 483 15.47 -2.59 3.90
N ASP A 484 15.97 -2.14 2.74
CA ASP A 484 16.32 -3.02 1.61
C ASP A 484 17.46 -4.01 1.91
N LYS A 485 18.20 -3.85 3.02
CA LYS A 485 19.17 -4.86 3.50
C LYS A 485 18.51 -6.06 4.20
N ALA A 486 17.21 -6.00 4.45
CA ALA A 486 16.49 -6.94 5.29
C ALA A 486 15.25 -7.58 4.62
N LYS A 487 14.88 -7.10 3.43
CA LYS A 487 14.09 -7.87 2.45
C LYS A 487 14.95 -8.94 1.82
#